data_AF-W9XJQ4-F1
#
_entry.id   AF-W9XJQ4-F1
#
_cell.length_a   1.000
_cell.length_b   1.000
_cell.length_c   1.000
_cell.angle_alpha   90.00
_cell.angle_beta   90.00
_cell.angle_gamma   90.00
#
_symmetry.space_group_name_H-M   'P 1'
#
loop_
_entity.id
_entity.type
_entity.pdbx_description
1 polymer ?
#
loop_
_entity_poly.entity_id
_entity_poly.type
_entity_poly.pdbx_seq_one_letter_code
_entity_poly.pdbx_strand_id
1 'polypeptide(L)'
;MSKLSEPLKQLINAAHARPGPLSPPANIRSTYSRIAASAQEQGVGLPAWVTISTAATITVNSPGSLVELFNLTQTLSSSSPSSSPSSLSSPPSSSSSSSSPVSTASPPPPPEIAGLIREVGLKCISFNGIPRTINCLAGFREGLPREIFDAIPTPPSRKIDSHNADQVVSRGRALWNSIYRPFETKLYDKLGQSHPNLPVHILAAHYGTLLSDPDSTPPPAVQVGRVLTSIVGIACLRAQTGVAPQLISHVFGLRKAYEDGTAEKAVEGGEWLATDEGNQWILQVVDEIVYALTGGRGTTFAPGSGSGSNGGVGGVKPKL
;
A
#
# COMPACT_ATOMS: atom_id res chain seq x y z
N MET A 1 -19.76 -2.44 32.81
CA MET A 1 -19.83 -1.40 31.75
C MET A 1 -21.25 -0.84 31.74
N SER A 2 -21.41 0.48 31.78
CA SER A 2 -22.73 1.11 31.63
C SER A 2 -23.25 0.86 30.20
N LYS A 3 -24.53 0.53 30.06
CA LYS A 3 -25.16 0.37 28.74
C LYS A 3 -25.41 1.75 28.13
N LEU A 4 -25.06 1.94 26.86
CA LEU A 4 -25.41 3.16 26.12
C LEU A 4 -26.94 3.29 26.04
N SER A 5 -27.45 4.52 26.15
CA SER A 5 -28.87 4.80 25.94
C SER A 5 -29.27 4.54 24.49
N GLU A 6 -30.54 4.22 24.25
CA GLU A 6 -31.02 3.94 22.90
C GLU A 6 -30.88 5.14 21.94
N PRO A 7 -31.20 6.39 22.35
CA PRO A 7 -30.96 7.55 21.49
C PRO A 7 -29.49 7.72 21.08
N LEU A 8 -28.54 7.42 21.98
CA LEU A 8 -27.12 7.50 21.67
C LEU A 8 -26.71 6.43 20.66
N LYS A 9 -27.20 5.19 20.79
CA LYS A 9 -26.93 4.13 19.79
C LYS A 9 -27.49 4.50 18.42
N GLN A 10 -28.69 5.07 18.37
CA GLN A 10 -29.30 5.53 17.12
C GLN A 10 -28.47 6.63 16.45
N LEU A 11 -27.96 7.59 17.22
CA LEU A 11 -27.11 8.66 16.69
C LEU A 11 -25.77 8.12 16.16
N ILE A 12 -25.10 7.22 16.90
CA ILE A 12 -23.86 6.57 16.45
C ILE A 12 -24.09 5.80 15.14
N ASN A 13 -25.23 5.13 15.01
CA ASN A 13 -25.56 4.32 13.84
C ASN A 13 -26.33 5.09 12.75
N ALA A 14 -26.39 6.42 12.82
CA ALA A 14 -27.15 7.21 11.86
C ALA A 14 -26.58 7.03 10.44
N ALA A 15 -27.47 6.87 9.45
CA ALA A 15 -27.06 6.56 8.08
C ALA A 15 -26.09 7.60 7.47
N HIS A 16 -26.27 8.88 7.79
CA HIS A 16 -25.40 9.96 7.32
C HIS A 16 -23.97 9.88 7.91
N ALA A 17 -23.82 9.29 9.09
CA ALA A 17 -22.52 9.11 9.75
C ALA A 17 -21.70 7.97 9.13
N ARG A 18 -22.33 7.09 8.33
CA ARG A 18 -21.70 5.94 7.65
C ARG A 18 -20.82 5.13 8.63
N PRO A 19 -21.42 4.57 9.69
CA PRO A 19 -20.68 4.02 10.84
C PRO A 19 -19.90 2.74 10.53
N GLY A 20 -20.32 2.00 9.50
CA GLY A 20 -19.79 0.70 9.15
C GLY A 20 -18.78 0.71 8.00
N PRO A 21 -18.01 -0.36 7.86
CA PRO A 21 -17.21 -0.61 6.65
C PRO A 21 -18.09 -0.79 5.40
N LEU A 22 -17.47 -0.59 4.23
CA LEU A 22 -18.11 -0.87 2.95
C LEU A 22 -18.06 -2.36 2.63
N SER A 23 -19.21 -2.93 2.27
CA SER A 23 -19.28 -4.28 1.73
C SER A 23 -18.61 -4.37 0.35
N PRO A 24 -18.00 -5.51 0.00
CA PRO A 24 -17.43 -5.71 -1.32
C PRO A 24 -18.53 -5.63 -2.39
N PRO A 25 -18.43 -4.73 -3.38
CA PRO A 25 -19.37 -4.68 -4.49
C PRO A 25 -19.13 -5.84 -5.46
N ALA A 26 -20.16 -6.27 -6.18
CA ALA A 26 -20.09 -7.45 -7.05
C ALA A 26 -19.01 -7.35 -8.15
N ASN A 27 -18.65 -6.14 -8.58
CA ASN A 27 -17.64 -5.89 -9.60
C ASN A 27 -16.20 -5.78 -9.04
N ILE A 28 -15.97 -5.82 -7.72
CA ILE A 28 -14.63 -5.56 -7.17
C ILE A 28 -13.59 -6.56 -7.67
N ARG A 29 -13.97 -7.83 -7.76
CA ARG A 29 -13.07 -8.89 -8.25
C ARG A 29 -12.69 -8.67 -9.72
N SER A 30 -13.63 -8.25 -10.57
CA SER A 30 -13.32 -7.95 -11.97
C SER A 30 -12.46 -6.69 -12.11
N THR A 31 -12.62 -5.71 -11.21
CA THR A 31 -11.73 -4.55 -11.11
C THR A 31 -10.29 -4.96 -10.77
N TYR A 32 -10.08 -5.74 -9.71
CA TYR A 32 -8.73 -6.23 -9.40
C TYR A 32 -8.15 -7.11 -10.53
N SER A 33 -8.98 -7.90 -11.22
CA SER A 33 -8.52 -8.68 -12.37
C SER A 33 -8.04 -7.82 -13.54
N ARG A 34 -8.71 -6.70 -13.83
CA ARG A 34 -8.24 -5.74 -14.86
C ARG A 34 -6.94 -5.08 -14.44
N ILE A 35 -6.82 -4.71 -13.17
CA ILE A 35 -5.59 -4.13 -12.61
C ILE A 35 -4.42 -5.12 -12.71
N ALA A 36 -4.64 -6.39 -12.38
CA ALA A 36 -3.63 -7.44 -12.51
C ALA A 36 -3.19 -7.63 -13.98
N ALA A 37 -4.13 -7.64 -14.93
CA ALA A 37 -3.80 -7.72 -16.36
C ALA A 37 -3.01 -6.49 -16.84
N SER A 38 -3.44 -5.29 -16.46
CA SER A 38 -2.73 -4.05 -16.79
C SER A 38 -1.33 -4.00 -16.15
N ALA A 39 -1.18 -4.49 -14.91
CA ALA A 39 0.11 -4.62 -14.26
C ALA A 39 1.03 -5.56 -15.06
N GLN A 40 0.52 -6.70 -15.50
CA GLN A 40 1.27 -7.63 -16.33
C GLN A 40 1.72 -7.01 -17.67
N GLU A 41 0.85 -6.25 -18.34
CA GLU A 41 1.19 -5.53 -19.58
C GLU A 41 2.35 -4.53 -19.40
N GLN A 42 2.45 -3.93 -18.21
CA GLN A 42 3.50 -2.97 -17.86
C GLN A 42 4.71 -3.61 -17.16
N GLY A 43 4.74 -4.95 -17.03
CA GLY A 43 5.81 -5.66 -16.33
C GLY A 43 5.87 -5.38 -14.83
N VAL A 44 4.75 -5.02 -14.21
CA VAL A 44 4.61 -4.75 -12.77
C VAL A 44 4.27 -6.03 -12.02
N GLY A 45 5.15 -6.44 -11.11
CA GLY A 45 5.01 -7.69 -10.37
C GLY A 45 3.89 -7.70 -9.32
N LEU A 46 3.56 -8.91 -8.86
CA LEU A 46 2.49 -9.15 -7.88
C LEU A 46 2.59 -8.30 -6.61
N PRO A 47 3.76 -8.20 -5.94
CA PRO A 47 3.88 -7.41 -4.72
C PRO A 47 3.49 -5.94 -4.91
N ALA A 48 3.82 -5.34 -6.06
CA ALA A 48 3.57 -3.93 -6.32
C ALA A 48 2.07 -3.63 -6.52
N TRP A 49 1.38 -4.32 -7.43
CA TRP A 49 -0.03 -4.02 -7.70
C TRP A 49 -0.95 -4.48 -6.55
N VAL A 50 -0.60 -5.54 -5.82
CA VAL A 50 -1.31 -5.94 -4.59
C VAL A 50 -1.12 -4.90 -3.49
N THR A 51 0.06 -4.28 -3.38
CA THR A 51 0.31 -3.18 -2.43
C THR A 51 -0.57 -1.97 -2.74
N ILE A 52 -0.62 -1.52 -3.99
CA ILE A 52 -1.50 -0.41 -4.44
C ILE A 52 -2.95 -0.74 -4.08
N SER A 53 -3.38 -1.95 -4.44
CA SER A 53 -4.76 -2.38 -4.26
C SER A 53 -5.17 -2.48 -2.80
N THR A 54 -4.29 -3.02 -1.96
CA THR A 54 -4.50 -3.14 -0.51
C THR A 54 -4.62 -1.76 0.13
N ALA A 55 -3.66 -0.86 -0.14
CA ALA A 55 -3.64 0.47 0.47
C ALA A 55 -4.86 1.32 0.08
N ALA A 56 -5.28 1.27 -1.18
CA ALA A 56 -6.52 1.93 -1.64
C ALA A 56 -7.76 1.35 -0.94
N THR A 57 -7.86 0.02 -0.86
CA THR A 57 -9.01 -0.70 -0.28
C THR A 57 -9.15 -0.44 1.23
N ILE A 58 -8.04 -0.39 1.96
CA ILE A 58 -8.04 -0.06 3.40
C ILE A 58 -8.45 1.40 3.61
N THR A 59 -7.98 2.30 2.75
CA THR A 59 -8.32 3.73 2.85
C THR A 59 -9.82 3.95 2.68
N VAL A 60 -10.50 3.18 1.83
CA VAL A 60 -11.97 3.23 1.71
C VAL A 60 -12.73 2.37 2.73
N ASN A 61 -12.03 1.68 3.64
CA ASN A 61 -12.59 0.88 4.73
C ASN A 61 -13.47 -0.28 4.22
N SER A 62 -12.95 -1.12 3.32
CA SER A 62 -13.66 -2.30 2.78
C SER A 62 -12.94 -3.63 3.07
N PRO A 63 -13.17 -4.26 4.25
CA PRO A 63 -12.51 -5.51 4.65
C PRO A 63 -12.81 -6.68 3.71
N GLY A 64 -14.07 -6.87 3.30
CA GLY A 64 -14.44 -7.99 2.42
C GLY A 64 -13.78 -7.91 1.05
N SER A 65 -13.47 -6.72 0.56
CA SER A 65 -12.74 -6.54 -0.69
C SER A 65 -11.27 -6.95 -0.59
N LEU A 66 -10.65 -6.89 0.59
CA LEU A 66 -9.30 -7.46 0.78
C LEU A 66 -9.30 -8.98 0.66
N VAL A 67 -10.37 -9.64 1.10
CA VAL A 67 -10.54 -11.08 0.97
C VAL A 67 -10.69 -11.45 -0.51
N GLU A 68 -11.48 -10.70 -1.28
CA GLU A 68 -11.58 -10.89 -2.73
C GLU A 68 -10.26 -10.65 -3.47
N LEU A 69 -9.49 -9.62 -3.07
CA LEU A 69 -8.15 -9.36 -3.60
C LEU A 69 -7.24 -10.56 -3.36
N PHE A 70 -7.18 -11.06 -2.11
CA PHE A 70 -6.39 -12.24 -1.77
C PHE A 70 -6.83 -13.47 -2.58
N ASN A 71 -8.12 -13.78 -2.62
CA ASN A 71 -8.65 -14.93 -3.37
C ASN A 71 -8.32 -14.85 -4.87
N LEU A 72 -8.36 -13.65 -5.47
CA LEU A 72 -7.94 -13.46 -6.85
C LEU A 72 -6.47 -13.87 -7.06
N THR A 73 -5.56 -13.46 -6.19
CA THR A 73 -4.12 -13.83 -6.31
C THR A 73 -3.91 -15.35 -6.29
N GLN A 74 -4.74 -16.10 -5.56
CA GLN A 74 -4.68 -17.57 -5.53
C GLN A 74 -5.12 -18.19 -6.85
N THR A 75 -6.14 -17.60 -7.49
CA THR A 75 -6.61 -18.06 -8.80
C THR A 75 -5.62 -17.78 -9.93
N LEU A 76 -4.92 -16.64 -9.89
CA LEU A 76 -3.87 -16.30 -10.86
C LEU A 76 -2.67 -17.26 -10.76
N SER A 77 -2.31 -17.66 -9.55
CA SER A 77 -1.22 -18.61 -9.32
C SER A 77 -1.54 -20.02 -9.84
N SER A 78 -2.82 -20.42 -9.78
CA SER A 78 -3.30 -21.74 -10.22
C SER A 78 -3.45 -21.88 -11.74
N SER A 79 -3.42 -20.78 -12.48
CA SER A 79 -3.63 -20.76 -13.94
C SER A 79 -2.32 -20.73 -14.75
N SER A 80 -1.16 -20.82 -14.09
CA SER A 80 0.12 -21.02 -14.77
C SER A 80 0.25 -22.47 -15.24
N PRO A 81 0.42 -22.76 -16.54
CA PRO A 81 0.43 -24.12 -17.04
C PRO A 81 1.67 -24.88 -16.54
N SER A 82 1.44 -26.04 -15.92
CA SER A 82 2.48 -27.03 -15.62
C SER A 82 3.13 -27.50 -16.92
N SER A 83 4.42 -27.23 -17.09
CA SER A 83 5.23 -27.79 -18.17
C SER A 83 5.28 -29.32 -18.03
N SER A 84 4.64 -30.03 -18.98
CA SER A 84 4.80 -31.48 -19.14
C SER A 84 5.92 -31.78 -20.16
N PRO A 85 6.62 -32.93 -20.03
CA PRO A 85 7.88 -33.18 -20.72
C PRO A 85 7.66 -33.82 -22.09
N SER A 86 8.43 -33.43 -23.11
CA SER A 86 8.62 -34.23 -24.32
C SER A 86 9.94 -33.91 -25.03
N SER A 87 10.49 -34.95 -25.61
CA SER A 87 11.88 -35.25 -25.89
C SER A 87 12.32 -35.02 -27.35
N LEU A 88 13.64 -34.82 -27.51
CA LEU A 88 14.53 -35.22 -28.62
C LEU A 88 14.30 -34.65 -30.04
N SER A 89 15.19 -33.76 -30.49
CA SER A 89 16.27 -34.02 -31.50
C SER A 89 16.98 -32.71 -31.96
N SER A 90 18.31 -32.78 -32.14
CA SER A 90 19.30 -31.69 -32.41
C SER A 90 19.55 -31.44 -33.94
N PRO A 91 20.53 -30.64 -34.47
CA PRO A 91 21.55 -29.72 -33.88
C PRO A 91 21.72 -28.37 -34.71
N PRO A 92 22.90 -27.68 -34.80
CA PRO A 92 23.10 -26.34 -34.25
C PRO A 92 23.29 -25.21 -35.29
N SER A 93 22.89 -23.98 -34.92
CA SER A 93 23.29 -22.77 -35.66
C SER A 93 23.62 -21.65 -34.68
N SER A 94 24.82 -21.11 -34.86
CA SER A 94 25.46 -20.03 -34.13
C SER A 94 24.78 -18.68 -34.30
N SER A 95 24.44 -18.02 -33.19
CA SER A 95 24.59 -16.57 -33.03
C SER A 95 24.39 -16.17 -31.56
N SER A 96 25.40 -15.47 -31.06
CA SER A 96 25.47 -14.88 -29.73
C SER A 96 24.55 -13.67 -29.62
N SER A 97 23.49 -13.80 -28.83
CA SER A 97 22.80 -12.67 -28.21
C SER A 97 22.31 -13.12 -26.83
N SER A 98 23.07 -12.77 -25.79
CA SER A 98 22.74 -13.03 -24.39
C SER A 98 21.63 -12.09 -23.94
N SER A 99 20.40 -12.38 -24.33
CA SER A 99 19.22 -11.94 -23.60
C SER A 99 18.97 -12.99 -22.53
N SER A 100 19.41 -12.70 -21.30
CA SER A 100 19.03 -13.49 -20.13
C SER A 100 17.50 -13.58 -20.08
N PRO A 101 16.90 -14.78 -19.96
CA PRO A 101 15.47 -14.89 -19.81
C PRO A 101 15.06 -14.17 -18.51
N VAL A 102 14.03 -13.33 -18.61
CA VAL A 102 13.32 -12.74 -17.47
C VAL A 102 12.99 -13.88 -16.51
N SER A 103 13.53 -13.83 -15.29
CA SER A 103 13.26 -14.82 -14.26
C SER A 103 11.76 -14.90 -14.03
N THR A 104 11.13 -15.97 -14.52
CA THR A 104 9.77 -16.36 -14.17
C THR A 104 9.80 -16.87 -12.73
N ALA A 105 9.87 -15.95 -11.76
CA ALA A 105 9.75 -16.30 -10.36
C ALA A 105 8.38 -16.95 -10.15
N SER A 106 8.36 -18.11 -9.48
CA SER A 106 7.09 -18.73 -9.08
C SER A 106 6.28 -17.74 -8.23
N PRO A 107 4.95 -17.73 -8.35
CA PRO A 107 4.12 -16.82 -7.57
C PRO A 107 4.37 -17.05 -6.07
N PRO A 108 4.39 -15.99 -5.23
CA PRO A 108 4.60 -16.13 -3.80
C PRO A 108 3.54 -17.04 -3.18
N PRO A 109 3.90 -17.89 -2.20
CA PRO A 109 2.95 -18.77 -1.55
C PRO A 109 1.84 -17.97 -0.82
N PRO A 110 0.64 -18.55 -0.65
CA PRO A 110 -0.50 -17.85 -0.06
C PRO A 110 -0.21 -17.14 1.29
N PRO A 111 0.53 -17.74 2.25
CA PRO A 111 0.85 -17.06 3.51
C PRO A 111 1.73 -15.82 3.33
N GLU A 112 2.62 -15.79 2.33
CA GLU A 112 3.43 -14.60 2.04
C GLU A 112 2.58 -13.46 1.47
N ILE A 113 1.63 -13.76 0.58
CA ILE A 113 0.69 -12.75 0.04
C ILE A 113 -0.22 -12.22 1.16
N ALA A 114 -0.76 -13.11 2.00
CA ALA A 114 -1.56 -12.70 3.16
C ALA A 114 -0.74 -11.87 4.15
N GLY A 115 0.53 -12.24 4.36
CA GLY A 115 1.49 -11.47 5.14
C GLY A 115 1.74 -10.07 4.57
N LEU A 116 1.93 -9.95 3.25
CA LEU A 116 2.10 -8.68 2.55
C LEU A 116 0.87 -7.78 2.73
N ILE A 117 -0.34 -8.30 2.49
CA ILE A 117 -1.60 -7.54 2.65
C ILE A 117 -1.71 -7.00 4.09
N ARG A 118 -1.39 -7.83 5.08
CA ARG A 118 -1.42 -7.44 6.50
C ARG A 118 -0.39 -6.36 6.84
N GLU A 119 0.83 -6.51 6.33
CA GLU A 119 1.93 -5.59 6.61
C GLU A 119 1.72 -4.24 5.90
N VAL A 120 1.26 -4.25 4.64
CA VAL A 120 0.79 -3.04 3.94
C VAL A 120 -0.34 -2.37 4.72
N GLY A 121 -1.30 -3.16 5.20
CA GLY A 121 -2.40 -2.65 5.99
C GLY A 121 -1.98 -2.02 7.31
N LEU A 122 -0.98 -2.59 7.99
CA LEU A 122 -0.39 -1.96 9.16
C LEU A 122 0.24 -0.60 8.81
N LYS A 123 1.03 -0.53 7.74
CA LYS A 123 1.69 0.72 7.29
C LYS A 123 0.69 1.81 6.87
N CYS A 124 -0.52 1.45 6.46
CA CYS A 124 -1.59 2.42 6.15
C CYS A 124 -1.95 3.33 7.34
N ILE A 125 -1.68 2.93 8.59
CA ILE A 125 -1.93 3.75 9.80
C ILE A 125 -1.32 5.15 9.67
N SER A 126 -0.14 5.28 9.06
CA SER A 126 0.53 6.57 8.87
C SER A 126 -0.25 7.57 8.02
N PHE A 127 -1.19 7.09 7.21
CA PHE A 127 -1.89 7.90 6.22
C PHE A 127 -3.39 8.00 6.53
N ASN A 128 -4.06 6.88 6.80
CA ASN A 128 -5.52 6.84 6.95
C ASN A 128 -6.02 6.59 8.39
N GLY A 129 -5.10 6.32 9.32
CA GLY A 129 -5.38 6.17 10.75
C GLY A 129 -5.72 4.75 11.22
N ILE A 130 -5.67 4.58 12.54
CA ILE A 130 -5.85 3.29 13.23
C ILE A 130 -7.23 2.64 12.99
N PRO A 131 -8.37 3.36 13.06
CA PRO A 131 -9.69 2.71 13.02
C PRO A 131 -9.97 1.92 11.74
N ARG A 132 -9.60 2.45 10.57
CA ARG A 132 -9.79 1.74 9.29
C ARG A 132 -8.89 0.52 9.18
N THR A 133 -7.66 0.66 9.66
CA THR A 133 -6.71 -0.46 9.72
C THR A 133 -7.24 -1.58 10.61
N ILE A 134 -7.80 -1.26 11.79
CA ILE A 134 -8.43 -2.25 12.68
C ILE A 134 -9.56 -2.98 11.94
N ASN A 135 -10.52 -2.25 11.37
CA ASN A 135 -11.66 -2.84 10.68
C ASN A 135 -11.21 -3.76 9.53
N CYS A 136 -10.27 -3.29 8.71
CA CYS A 136 -9.83 -4.01 7.53
C CYS A 136 -9.00 -5.25 7.88
N LEU A 137 -8.06 -5.15 8.82
CA LEU A 137 -7.25 -6.30 9.22
C LEU A 137 -8.06 -7.33 10.01
N ALA A 138 -9.03 -6.90 10.82
CA ALA A 138 -9.95 -7.81 11.52
C ALA A 138 -10.81 -8.59 10.53
N GLY A 139 -11.51 -7.89 9.62
CA GLY A 139 -12.34 -8.55 8.62
C GLY A 139 -11.54 -9.39 7.62
N PHE A 140 -10.32 -8.96 7.27
CA PHE A 140 -9.42 -9.78 6.45
C PHE A 140 -9.01 -11.07 7.17
N ARG A 141 -8.63 -11.00 8.46
CA ARG A 141 -8.34 -12.18 9.27
C ARG A 141 -9.52 -13.15 9.32
N GLU A 142 -10.74 -12.65 9.51
CA GLU A 142 -11.96 -13.47 9.59
C GLU A 142 -12.27 -14.18 8.26
N GLY A 143 -11.89 -13.58 7.13
CA GLY A 143 -12.10 -14.15 5.79
C GLY A 143 -10.97 -15.06 5.28
N LEU A 144 -9.87 -15.22 6.01
CA LEU A 144 -8.77 -16.09 5.59
C LEU A 144 -8.99 -17.55 6.00
N PRO A 145 -8.60 -18.53 5.16
CA PRO A 145 -8.49 -19.92 5.60
C PRO A 145 -7.52 -20.05 6.79
N ARG A 146 -7.88 -20.89 7.76
CA ARG A 146 -7.17 -20.99 9.04
C ARG A 146 -5.72 -21.44 8.84
N GLU A 147 -5.50 -22.40 7.95
CA GLU A 147 -4.18 -22.93 7.60
C GLU A 147 -3.26 -21.86 7.00
N ILE A 148 -3.80 -20.87 6.27
CA ILE A 148 -3.02 -19.75 5.74
C ILE A 148 -2.69 -18.79 6.87
N PHE A 149 -3.66 -18.47 7.73
CA PHE A 149 -3.44 -17.56 8.86
C PHE A 149 -2.41 -18.11 9.86
N ASP A 150 -2.52 -19.39 10.20
CA ASP A 150 -1.63 -20.06 11.17
C ASP A 150 -0.19 -20.21 10.64
N ALA A 151 0.02 -20.12 9.32
CA ALA A 151 1.33 -20.17 8.68
C ALA A 151 2.06 -18.80 8.61
N ILE A 152 1.40 -17.69 8.97
CA ILE A 152 2.01 -16.36 8.99
C ILE A 152 2.84 -16.19 10.27
N PRO A 153 4.08 -15.68 10.23
CA PRO A 153 4.93 -15.52 11.42
C PRO A 153 4.24 -14.82 12.60
N THR A 154 4.40 -15.36 13.81
CA THR A 154 3.57 -15.03 14.99
C THR A 154 4.15 -14.15 16.12
N PRO A 155 5.38 -13.60 16.11
CA PRO A 155 5.80 -12.61 17.11
C PRO A 155 5.61 -11.14 16.66
N PRO A 156 5.26 -10.21 17.58
CA PRO A 156 5.32 -8.77 17.30
C PRO A 156 6.75 -8.33 16.96
N SER A 157 6.97 -7.85 15.73
CA SER A 157 8.30 -7.46 15.23
C SER A 157 8.74 -6.04 15.59
N ARG A 158 7.85 -5.25 16.21
CA ARG A 158 8.02 -3.80 16.42
C ARG A 158 7.94 -3.37 17.89
N LYS A 159 8.09 -4.32 18.81
CA LYS A 159 8.13 -3.99 20.25
C LYS A 159 9.37 -3.14 20.53
N ILE A 160 9.17 -2.02 21.22
CA ILE A 160 10.24 -1.13 21.66
C ILE A 160 10.52 -1.39 23.13
N ASP A 161 11.80 -1.45 23.48
CA ASP A 161 12.28 -1.48 24.86
C ASP A 161 13.60 -0.71 24.99
N SER A 162 14.18 -0.71 26.18
CA SER A 162 15.43 0.00 26.48
C SER A 162 16.64 -0.52 25.70
N HIS A 163 16.57 -1.69 25.08
CA HIS A 163 17.68 -2.28 24.34
C HIS A 163 17.68 -1.92 22.85
N ASN A 164 16.52 -1.58 22.28
CA ASN A 164 16.40 -1.33 20.83
C ASN A 164 15.93 0.08 20.44
N ALA A 165 15.58 0.94 21.41
CA ALA A 165 15.04 2.27 21.14
C ALA A 165 15.92 3.12 20.21
N ASP A 166 17.24 3.15 20.43
CA ASP A 166 18.17 3.92 19.60
C ASP A 166 18.24 3.41 18.16
N GLN A 167 18.17 2.09 17.98
CA GLN A 167 18.13 1.45 16.66
C GLN A 167 16.84 1.82 15.90
N VAL A 168 15.69 1.81 16.60
CA VAL A 168 14.39 2.21 16.04
C VAL A 168 14.42 3.67 15.56
N VAL A 169 14.97 4.57 16.37
CA VAL A 169 15.12 5.99 16.01
C VAL A 169 16.07 6.15 14.83
N SER A 170 17.20 5.45 14.85
CA SER A 170 18.21 5.50 13.79
C SER A 170 17.66 5.03 12.44
N ARG A 171 16.95 3.89 12.37
CA ARG A 171 16.35 3.42 11.12
C ARG A 171 15.27 4.34 10.59
N GLY A 172 14.46 4.94 11.48
CA GLY A 172 13.46 5.92 11.10
C GLY A 172 14.10 7.15 10.45
N ARG A 173 15.20 7.63 11.05
CA ARG A 173 16.01 8.72 10.49
C ARG A 173 16.67 8.34 9.17
N ALA A 174 17.19 7.12 9.04
CA ALA A 174 17.79 6.65 7.80
C ALA A 174 16.78 6.61 6.65
N LEU A 175 15.57 6.08 6.88
CA LEU A 175 14.49 6.07 5.90
C LEU A 175 14.04 7.49 5.54
N TRP A 176 13.83 8.36 6.53
CA TRP A 176 13.49 9.78 6.32
C TRP A 176 14.53 10.48 5.44
N ASN A 177 15.81 10.31 5.74
CA ASN A 177 16.90 10.90 4.96
C ASN A 177 16.89 10.36 3.53
N SER A 178 16.76 9.03 3.33
CA SER A 178 16.72 8.41 2.01
C SER A 178 15.57 8.96 1.14
N ILE A 179 14.41 9.23 1.72
CA ILE A 179 13.26 9.76 0.98
C ILE A 179 13.43 11.26 0.69
N TYR A 180 13.90 12.06 1.66
CA TYR A 180 13.82 13.51 1.56
C TYR A 180 15.13 14.22 1.19
N ARG A 181 16.26 13.52 1.07
CA ARG A 181 17.56 14.13 0.67
C ARG A 181 17.46 14.98 -0.60
N PRO A 182 18.06 16.19 -0.67
CA PRO A 182 18.84 16.90 0.36
C PRO A 182 18.00 17.86 1.23
N PHE A 183 16.68 17.65 1.30
CA PHE A 183 15.73 18.52 2.02
C PHE A 183 15.26 17.94 3.35
N GLU A 184 15.81 16.82 3.80
CA GLU A 184 15.40 16.07 4.98
C GLU A 184 15.40 16.92 6.26
N THR A 185 16.45 17.72 6.47
CA THR A 185 16.55 18.63 7.63
C THR A 185 15.63 19.84 7.45
N LYS A 186 15.62 20.43 6.25
CA LYS A 186 14.77 21.59 5.94
C LYS A 186 13.29 21.28 6.12
N LEU A 187 12.84 20.09 5.70
CA LEU A 187 11.47 19.64 5.86
C LEU A 187 11.14 19.38 7.35
N TYR A 188 12.06 18.75 8.08
CA TYR A 188 11.91 18.54 9.53
C TYR A 188 11.71 19.88 10.25
N ASP A 189 12.55 20.87 9.98
CA ASP A 189 12.47 22.20 10.59
C ASP A 189 11.19 22.93 10.18
N LYS A 190 10.78 22.85 8.91
CA LYS A 190 9.53 23.46 8.40
C LYS A 190 8.30 22.88 9.10
N LEU A 191 8.26 21.58 9.36
CA LEU A 191 7.18 20.96 10.13
C LEU A 191 7.20 21.43 11.59
N GLY A 192 8.39 21.58 12.19
CA GLY A 192 8.57 22.08 13.56
C GLY A 192 8.05 23.51 13.77
N GLN A 193 8.08 24.35 12.73
CA GLN A 193 7.52 25.70 12.77
C GLN A 193 5.99 25.71 12.95
N SER A 194 5.29 24.65 12.48
CA SER A 194 3.84 24.52 12.71
C SER A 194 3.55 24.01 14.12
N HIS A 195 4.33 23.05 14.59
CA HIS A 195 4.30 22.57 15.98
C HIS A 195 5.60 21.80 16.29
N PRO A 196 6.31 22.10 17.40
CA PRO A 196 7.64 21.53 17.67
C PRO A 196 7.64 20.00 17.80
N ASN A 197 6.57 19.41 18.35
CA ASN A 197 6.45 17.95 18.46
C ASN A 197 6.03 17.24 17.17
N LEU A 198 5.58 17.97 16.13
CA LEU A 198 5.08 17.35 14.90
C LEU A 198 6.16 16.52 14.18
N PRO A 199 7.34 17.07 13.84
CA PRO A 199 8.38 16.29 13.19
C PRO A 199 8.97 15.20 14.09
N VAL A 200 9.02 15.43 15.42
CA VAL A 200 9.45 14.43 16.40
C VAL A 200 8.54 13.20 16.36
N HIS A 201 7.23 13.43 16.40
CA HIS A 201 6.24 12.35 16.37
C HIS A 201 6.22 11.63 15.02
N ILE A 202 6.26 12.37 13.91
CA ILE A 202 6.36 11.78 12.57
C ILE A 202 7.59 10.87 12.48
N LEU A 203 8.76 11.36 12.86
CA LEU A 203 10.01 10.62 12.71
C LEU A 203 10.05 9.37 13.61
N ALA A 204 9.76 9.53 14.89
CA ALA A 204 9.83 8.43 15.85
C ALA A 204 8.70 7.43 15.59
N ALA A 205 7.43 7.86 15.66
CA ALA A 205 6.28 6.97 15.63
C ALA A 205 6.00 6.43 14.23
N HIS A 206 6.05 7.26 13.18
CA HIS A 206 5.70 6.80 11.84
C HIS A 206 6.90 6.22 11.11
N TYR A 207 8.01 6.94 11.02
CA TYR A 207 9.17 6.45 10.27
C TYR A 207 9.91 5.32 10.99
N GLY A 208 10.17 5.46 12.30
CA GLY A 208 10.94 4.48 13.06
C GLY A 208 10.18 3.23 13.47
N THR A 209 8.95 3.38 13.99
CA THR A 209 8.20 2.22 14.51
C THR A 209 7.34 1.50 13.47
N LEU A 210 6.99 2.17 12.37
CA LEU A 210 5.97 1.67 11.45
C LEU A 210 6.45 1.53 10.00
N LEU A 211 6.89 2.62 9.37
CA LEU A 211 7.21 2.66 7.93
C LEU A 211 8.54 1.99 7.60
N SER A 212 9.57 2.16 8.43
CA SER A 212 10.79 1.35 8.31
C SER A 212 10.49 -0.11 8.63
N ASP A 213 11.10 -1.01 7.89
CA ASP A 213 10.99 -2.43 8.20
C ASP A 213 11.65 -2.74 9.55
N PRO A 214 11.10 -3.70 10.32
CA PRO A 214 11.69 -4.14 11.56
C PRO A 214 12.99 -4.90 11.28
N ASP A 215 13.83 -5.03 12.31
CA ASP A 215 15.06 -5.81 12.18
C ASP A 215 14.74 -7.27 11.84
N SER A 216 15.61 -7.88 11.03
CA SER A 216 15.50 -9.28 10.63
C SER A 216 15.89 -10.20 11.80
N THR A 217 15.01 -10.33 12.79
CA THR A 217 15.12 -11.36 13.82
C THR A 217 14.50 -12.67 13.29
N PRO A 218 15.12 -13.85 13.49
CA PRO A 218 14.53 -15.11 13.07
C PRO A 218 13.27 -15.47 13.91
N PRO A 219 12.16 -15.93 13.29
CA PRO A 219 11.89 -15.94 11.86
C PRO A 219 11.65 -14.53 11.33
N PRO A 220 12.16 -14.18 10.13
CA PRO A 220 12.07 -12.82 9.61
C PRO A 220 10.62 -12.38 9.52
N ALA A 221 10.35 -11.18 10.02
CA ALA A 221 9.07 -10.53 9.82
C ALA A 221 8.85 -10.25 8.33
N VAL A 222 7.58 -10.15 7.92
CA VAL A 222 7.25 -9.68 6.57
C VAL A 222 7.79 -8.26 6.39
N GLN A 223 8.56 -8.04 5.34
CA GLN A 223 9.13 -6.75 4.97
C GLN A 223 8.44 -6.24 3.71
N VAL A 224 8.04 -4.97 3.74
CA VAL A 224 7.44 -4.32 2.56
C VAL A 224 8.52 -3.60 1.75
N GLY A 225 9.59 -3.12 2.39
CA GLY A 225 10.64 -2.37 1.71
C GLY A 225 10.27 -0.90 1.46
N ARG A 226 11.28 -0.09 1.18
CA ARG A 226 11.25 1.34 0.86
C ARG A 226 10.36 1.65 -0.34
N VAL A 227 10.50 0.91 -1.44
CA VAL A 227 9.73 1.17 -2.68
C VAL A 227 8.25 0.94 -2.46
N LEU A 228 7.86 -0.24 -1.98
CA LEU A 228 6.45 -0.54 -1.75
C LEU A 228 5.87 0.34 -0.64
N THR A 229 6.66 0.72 0.38
CA THR A 229 6.21 1.68 1.41
C THR A 229 5.91 3.07 0.82
N SER A 230 6.67 3.51 -0.18
CA SER A 230 6.36 4.75 -0.92
C SER A 230 5.06 4.60 -1.71
N ILE A 231 4.84 3.44 -2.33
CA ILE A 231 3.59 3.10 -3.04
C ILE A 231 2.39 3.08 -2.08
N VAL A 232 2.53 2.56 -0.85
CA VAL A 232 1.49 2.65 0.20
C VAL A 232 1.10 4.10 0.44
N GLY A 233 2.09 4.99 0.61
CA GLY A 233 1.86 6.42 0.79
C GLY A 233 1.11 7.05 -0.39
N ILE A 234 1.56 6.79 -1.62
CA ILE A 234 0.90 7.30 -2.83
C ILE A 234 -0.55 6.83 -2.90
N ALA A 235 -0.79 5.53 -2.72
CA ALA A 235 -2.12 4.93 -2.82
C ALA A 235 -3.08 5.45 -1.72
N CYS A 236 -2.63 5.49 -0.46
CA CYS A 236 -3.43 6.04 0.63
C CYS A 236 -3.76 7.52 0.42
N LEU A 237 -2.77 8.35 0.07
CA LEU A 237 -2.97 9.80 -0.08
C LEU A 237 -3.83 10.13 -1.31
N ARG A 238 -3.70 9.37 -2.40
CA ARG A 238 -4.57 9.52 -3.56
C ARG A 238 -6.01 9.11 -3.22
N ALA A 239 -6.21 7.96 -2.57
CA ALA A 239 -7.54 7.53 -2.16
C ALA A 239 -8.17 8.47 -1.12
N GLN A 240 -7.38 8.99 -0.18
CA GLN A 240 -7.86 9.91 0.85
C GLN A 240 -8.37 11.25 0.29
N THR A 241 -7.76 11.74 -0.80
CA THR A 241 -8.01 13.07 -1.39
C THR A 241 -7.71 14.24 -0.41
N GLY A 242 -7.71 15.49 -0.90
CA GLY A 242 -7.48 16.69 -0.07
C GLY A 242 -6.04 16.91 0.44
N VAL A 243 -5.08 16.04 0.07
CA VAL A 243 -3.70 16.04 0.59
C VAL A 243 -2.66 16.04 -0.54
N ALA A 244 -2.91 16.83 -1.60
CA ALA A 244 -2.07 16.86 -2.80
C ALA A 244 -0.58 17.18 -2.54
N PRO A 245 -0.19 18.13 -1.66
CA PRO A 245 1.23 18.36 -1.35
C PRO A 245 1.94 17.13 -0.78
N GLN A 246 1.24 16.35 0.06
CA GLN A 246 1.75 15.11 0.63
C GLN A 246 1.87 14.05 -0.46
N LEU A 247 0.86 13.90 -1.33
CA LEU A 247 0.91 12.96 -2.45
C LEU A 247 2.11 13.23 -3.36
N ILE A 248 2.33 14.49 -3.75
CA ILE A 248 3.48 14.91 -4.57
C ILE A 248 4.80 14.52 -3.91
N SER A 249 4.92 14.73 -2.60
CA SER A 249 6.13 14.37 -1.86
C SER A 249 6.44 12.87 -1.90
N HIS A 250 5.41 12.01 -1.86
CA HIS A 250 5.57 10.56 -1.93
C HIS A 250 5.87 10.07 -3.35
N VAL A 251 5.29 10.71 -4.38
CA VAL A 251 5.67 10.48 -5.78
C VAL A 251 7.16 10.76 -5.97
N PHE A 252 7.66 11.92 -5.53
CA PHE A 252 9.09 12.21 -5.60
C PHE A 252 9.95 11.23 -4.78
N GLY A 253 9.46 10.77 -3.62
CA GLY A 253 10.16 9.76 -2.81
C GLY A 253 10.34 8.42 -3.51
N LEU A 254 9.32 7.99 -4.28
CA LEU A 254 9.40 6.77 -5.11
C LEU A 254 10.41 6.94 -6.25
N ARG A 255 10.31 8.03 -7.02
CA ARG A 255 11.21 8.29 -8.16
C ARG A 255 12.67 8.34 -7.74
N LYS A 256 12.93 9.09 -6.66
CA LYS A 256 14.26 9.26 -6.09
C LYS A 256 14.91 7.93 -5.74
N ALA A 257 14.14 6.94 -5.28
CA ALA A 257 14.64 5.60 -4.95
C ALA A 257 15.47 5.00 -6.10
N TYR A 258 14.97 5.16 -7.33
CA TYR A 258 15.60 4.61 -8.51
C TYR A 258 16.65 5.56 -9.09
N GLU A 259 16.43 6.88 -9.01
CA GLU A 259 17.41 7.88 -9.42
C GLU A 259 18.72 7.82 -8.62
N ASP A 260 18.65 7.57 -7.31
CA ASP A 260 19.81 7.54 -6.41
C ASP A 260 20.27 6.12 -6.02
N GLY A 261 19.61 5.09 -6.55
CA GLY A 261 19.95 3.69 -6.30
C GLY A 261 19.61 3.17 -4.89
N THR A 262 18.79 3.89 -4.12
CA THR A 262 18.32 3.42 -2.79
C THR A 262 17.12 2.48 -2.86
N ALA A 263 16.54 2.24 -4.04
CA ALA A 263 15.50 1.24 -4.27
C ALA A 263 16.00 -0.19 -4.03
N GLU A 264 15.13 -1.06 -3.52
CA GLU A 264 15.38 -2.49 -3.51
C GLU A 264 15.45 -3.05 -4.94
N LYS A 265 16.43 -3.92 -5.22
CA LYS A 265 16.59 -4.55 -6.55
C LYS A 265 15.50 -5.56 -6.92
N ALA A 266 14.65 -5.95 -5.96
CA ALA A 266 13.70 -7.06 -6.11
C ALA A 266 12.27 -6.62 -6.49
N VAL A 267 12.01 -5.33 -6.70
CA VAL A 267 10.66 -4.87 -7.08
C VAL A 267 10.50 -4.89 -8.60
N GLU A 268 9.90 -5.97 -9.09
CA GLU A 268 9.54 -6.14 -10.50
C GLU A 268 8.63 -5.00 -11.01
N GLY A 269 9.04 -4.36 -12.10
CA GLY A 269 8.38 -3.17 -12.66
C GLY A 269 8.63 -1.88 -11.88
N GLY A 270 9.48 -1.93 -10.85
CA GLY A 270 9.74 -0.82 -9.95
C GLY A 270 10.31 0.44 -10.62
N GLU A 271 11.28 0.29 -11.52
CA GLU A 271 11.85 1.39 -12.31
C GLU A 271 10.80 2.07 -13.19
N TRP A 272 9.93 1.27 -13.82
CA TRP A 272 8.83 1.79 -14.63
C TRP A 272 7.80 2.54 -13.76
N LEU A 273 7.44 1.99 -12.59
CA LEU A 273 6.56 2.66 -11.63
C LEU A 273 7.09 4.03 -11.15
N ALA A 274 8.40 4.26 -11.28
CA ALA A 274 9.09 5.50 -10.96
C ALA A 274 9.19 6.49 -12.15
N THR A 275 8.57 6.22 -13.31
CA THR A 275 8.45 7.19 -14.41
C THR A 275 7.20 8.05 -14.28
N ASP A 276 7.04 9.05 -15.16
CA ASP A 276 5.81 9.84 -15.26
C ASP A 276 4.60 8.94 -15.61
N GLU A 277 4.77 8.01 -16.53
CA GLU A 277 3.75 7.06 -16.98
C GLU A 277 3.38 6.08 -15.87
N GLY A 278 4.37 5.51 -15.18
CA GLY A 278 4.13 4.60 -14.06
C GLY A 278 3.45 5.29 -12.88
N ASN A 279 3.84 6.53 -12.57
CA ASN A 279 3.15 7.32 -11.55
C ASN A 279 1.70 7.64 -11.94
N GLN A 280 1.44 8.01 -13.20
CA GLN A 280 0.08 8.19 -13.69
C GLN A 280 -0.75 6.91 -13.57
N TRP A 281 -0.17 5.76 -13.93
CA TRP A 281 -0.81 4.46 -13.81
C TRP A 281 -1.17 4.13 -12.35
N ILE A 282 -0.26 4.35 -11.38
CA ILE A 282 -0.57 4.13 -9.95
C ILE A 282 -1.81 4.96 -9.55
N LEU A 283 -1.86 6.24 -9.93
CA LEU A 283 -2.99 7.11 -9.57
C LEU A 283 -4.30 6.65 -10.21
N GLN A 284 -4.26 6.20 -11.47
CA GLN A 284 -5.44 5.69 -12.19
C GLN A 284 -5.95 4.37 -11.58
N VAL A 285 -5.05 3.46 -11.21
CA VAL A 285 -5.41 2.21 -10.50
C VAL A 285 -6.12 2.53 -9.17
N VAL A 286 -5.59 3.48 -8.41
CA VAL A 286 -6.21 3.90 -7.14
C VAL A 286 -7.61 4.48 -7.40
N ASP A 287 -7.76 5.33 -8.41
CA ASP A 287 -9.05 5.91 -8.79
C ASP A 287 -10.06 4.84 -9.20
N GLU A 288 -9.65 3.83 -9.98
CA GLU A 288 -10.52 2.72 -10.42
C GLU A 288 -11.04 1.91 -9.21
N ILE A 289 -10.17 1.62 -8.24
CA ILE A 289 -10.53 0.91 -7.01
C ILE A 289 -11.50 1.75 -6.17
N VAL A 290 -11.16 3.03 -5.94
CA VAL A 290 -12.03 3.94 -5.17
C VAL A 290 -13.39 4.07 -5.84
N TYR A 291 -13.43 4.22 -7.16
CA TYR A 291 -14.67 4.29 -7.92
C TYR A 291 -15.51 3.02 -7.74
N ALA A 292 -14.91 1.84 -7.93
CA ALA A 292 -15.59 0.56 -7.79
C ALA A 292 -16.17 0.37 -6.38
N LEU A 293 -15.38 0.67 -5.33
CA LEU A 293 -15.77 0.47 -3.93
C LEU A 293 -16.82 1.47 -3.44
N THR A 294 -16.78 2.71 -3.93
CA THR A 294 -17.64 3.80 -3.44
C THR A 294 -18.87 4.05 -4.32
N GLY A 295 -18.91 3.46 -5.52
CA GLY A 295 -19.90 3.75 -6.54
C GLY A 295 -19.76 5.19 -7.06
N GLY A 296 -18.53 5.66 -7.22
CA GLY A 296 -18.21 7.03 -7.67
C GLY A 296 -18.45 8.15 -6.65
N ARG A 297 -18.90 7.82 -5.42
CA ARG A 297 -19.13 8.82 -4.36
C ARG A 297 -17.86 9.36 -3.70
N GLY A 298 -16.71 8.77 -4.02
CA GLY A 298 -15.44 9.09 -3.38
C GLY A 298 -15.37 8.61 -1.93
N THR A 299 -14.28 8.97 -1.26
CA THR A 299 -14.01 8.54 0.11
C THR A 299 -14.67 9.46 1.13
N THR A 300 -14.73 9.03 2.38
CA THR A 300 -15.31 9.85 3.48
C THR A 300 -14.30 10.82 4.10
N PHE A 301 -13.09 10.94 3.57
CA PHE A 301 -12.09 11.90 4.03
C PHE A 301 -12.35 13.30 3.46
N ALA A 302 -12.30 13.43 2.14
CA ALA A 302 -12.73 14.61 1.42
C ALA A 302 -13.56 14.14 0.22
N PRO A 303 -14.88 13.88 0.41
CA PRO A 303 -15.75 13.50 -0.69
C PRO A 303 -15.73 14.68 -1.67
N GLY A 304 -15.11 14.47 -2.85
CA GLY A 304 -15.02 15.51 -3.87
C GLY A 304 -16.39 16.12 -4.07
N SER A 305 -16.46 17.46 -4.21
CA SER A 305 -17.71 18.18 -4.37
C SER A 305 -18.53 17.51 -5.46
N GLY A 306 -19.57 16.78 -5.06
CA GLY A 306 -20.45 16.06 -5.97
C GLY A 306 -20.92 17.05 -7.02
N SER A 307 -20.94 16.62 -8.27
CA SER A 307 -21.47 17.36 -9.42
C SER A 307 -22.77 18.08 -9.06
N GLY A 308 -22.63 19.36 -8.69
CA GLY A 308 -23.68 20.27 -8.32
C GLY A 308 -23.23 21.63 -8.85
N SER A 309 -23.71 21.95 -10.05
CA SER A 309 -23.75 23.28 -10.67
C SER A 309 -22.51 24.17 -10.54
N ASN A 310 -21.84 24.34 -11.69
CA ASN A 310 -21.08 25.51 -12.13
C ASN A 310 -21.08 26.73 -11.16
N GLY A 311 -19.96 26.97 -10.49
CA GLY A 311 -19.74 28.14 -9.65
C GLY A 311 -18.25 28.29 -9.39
N GLY A 312 -17.57 29.07 -10.24
CA GLY A 312 -16.13 29.27 -10.17
C GLY A 312 -15.69 29.89 -8.84
N VAL A 313 -14.58 29.39 -8.29
CA VAL A 313 -13.85 30.09 -7.22
C VAL A 313 -12.35 29.94 -7.49
N GLY A 314 -11.68 31.09 -7.52
CA GLY A 314 -10.27 31.25 -7.82
C GLY A 314 -9.35 30.50 -6.86
N GLY A 315 -8.36 29.85 -7.45
CA GLY A 315 -7.29 29.19 -6.70
C GLY A 315 -6.39 30.22 -6.00
N VAL A 316 -6.40 30.18 -4.67
CA VAL A 316 -5.26 30.69 -3.89
C VAL A 316 -4.12 29.69 -4.09
N LYS A 317 -3.09 30.10 -4.82
CA LYS A 317 -1.85 29.32 -4.96
C LYS A 317 -1.15 29.27 -3.59
N PRO A 318 -0.82 28.08 -3.06
CA PRO A 318 0.09 28.01 -1.92
C PRO A 318 1.48 28.47 -2.37
N LYS A 319 2.04 29.46 -1.67
CA LYS A 319 3.46 29.80 -1.75
C LYS A 319 4.23 28.69 -1.04
N LEU A 320 5.01 27.92 -1.81
CA LEU A 320 5.95 26.91 -1.31
C LEU A 320 7.20 27.57 -0.73
#